data_AF-A0A9E3U3A3-F1
#
_entry.id   AF-A0A9E3U3A3-F1
#
_cell.length_a   1.000
_cell.length_b   1.000
_cell.length_c   1.000
_cell.angle_alpha   90.00
_cell.angle_beta   90.00
_cell.angle_gamma   90.00
#
_symmetry.space_group_name_H-M   'P 1'
#
loop_
_entity.id
_entity.type
_entity.pdbx_description
1 polymer ?
#
loop_
_entity_poly.entity_id
_entity_poly.type
_entity_poly.pdbx_seq_one_letter_code
_entity_poly.pdbx_strand_id
1 'polypeptide(L)'
;MATETRKNTPTRKRAPSGAKSQRHGPAPRAAEFFAGIGLVRLALEQAGWQVAFANDIDENKARMYRDNWPADDHLAVGDIHQLDPHSVPRCELFTASFPCNDLSIAGKGAGLSGKESSAYWGFLQIIKALGEDRPPLVLLENVLGFLTRDGGKDLAVALSALNELGYSVDAFVLNASHWVPQSRPRLFIVATERPPVDVPLLGIECDARPPALARFIRTRADIGWNVRPLPPLPQRRTSLADILEDLPDDDERWWSDERADYFMNQLSPKHAEEAQGMIAGDEYSYAPAFRRVRKGKSMAELRTDGLAGCLRTPRGGSGRQILFR
;
A
#
# COMPACT_ATOMS: atom_id res chain seq x y z
N MET A 1 -30.72 -33.66 39.69
CA MET A 1 -29.70 -32.61 39.88
C MET A 1 -28.87 -32.56 38.61
N ALA A 2 -29.21 -31.67 37.69
CA ALA A 2 -28.51 -31.47 36.43
C ALA A 2 -27.65 -30.21 36.58
N THR A 3 -26.33 -30.37 36.56
CA THR A 3 -25.37 -29.26 36.61
C THR A 3 -25.04 -28.83 35.18
N GLU A 4 -25.52 -27.65 34.80
CA GLU A 4 -25.13 -26.94 33.59
C GLU A 4 -23.67 -26.48 33.67
N THR A 5 -22.82 -27.01 32.79
CA THR A 5 -21.48 -26.49 32.54
C THR A 5 -21.55 -25.35 31.51
N ARG A 6 -21.46 -24.11 32.00
CA ARG A 6 -21.29 -22.91 31.16
C ARG A 6 -19.98 -22.99 30.37
N LYS A 7 -20.08 -23.00 29.03
CA LYS A 7 -18.94 -22.79 28.12
C LYS A 7 -18.54 -21.31 28.17
N ASN A 8 -17.33 -21.04 28.65
CA ASN A 8 -16.69 -19.73 28.56
C ASN A 8 -16.26 -19.46 27.11
N THR A 9 -16.94 -18.53 26.44
CA THR A 9 -16.48 -17.95 25.17
C THR A 9 -15.34 -16.97 25.48
N PRO A 10 -14.17 -17.04 24.81
CA PRO A 10 -13.10 -16.10 25.05
C PRO A 10 -13.45 -14.76 24.40
N THR A 11 -13.78 -13.77 25.23
CA THR A 11 -13.86 -12.36 24.84
C THR A 11 -12.52 -11.91 24.25
N ARG A 12 -12.54 -11.53 22.96
CA ARG A 12 -11.45 -10.84 22.25
C ARG A 12 -11.02 -9.62 23.09
N LYS A 13 -9.87 -9.71 23.77
CA LYS A 13 -9.26 -8.56 24.44
C LYS A 13 -8.80 -7.57 23.37
N ARG A 14 -9.38 -6.37 23.38
CA ARG A 14 -8.90 -5.21 22.62
C ARG A 14 -7.42 -4.97 22.95
N ALA A 15 -6.61 -4.75 21.92
CA ALA A 15 -5.21 -4.34 22.05
C ALA A 15 -5.10 -3.03 22.86
N PRO A 16 -3.99 -2.80 23.59
CA PRO A 16 -3.85 -1.64 24.44
C PRO A 16 -3.83 -0.36 23.60
N SER A 17 -4.71 0.57 23.96
CA SER A 17 -4.79 1.91 23.35
C SER A 17 -3.48 2.65 23.56
N GLY A 18 -2.74 2.89 22.47
CA GLY A 18 -1.62 3.82 22.46
C GLY A 18 -2.06 5.21 22.94
N ALA A 19 -1.19 5.87 23.71
CA ALA A 19 -1.44 7.15 24.34
C ALA A 19 -1.99 8.18 23.34
N LYS A 20 -3.26 8.57 23.53
CA LYS A 20 -3.87 9.68 22.79
C LYS A 20 -3.24 10.98 23.28
N SER A 21 -2.34 11.54 22.48
CA SER A 21 -1.97 12.96 22.59
C SER A 21 -3.25 13.79 22.44
N GLN A 22 -3.70 14.40 23.52
CA GLN A 22 -4.85 15.31 23.49
C GLN A 22 -4.42 16.57 22.72
N ARG A 23 -4.72 16.62 21.42
CA ARG A 23 -4.69 17.87 20.67
C ARG A 23 -5.95 18.65 21.00
N HIS A 24 -5.81 19.81 21.65
CA HIS A 24 -6.91 20.76 21.83
C HIS A 24 -7.14 21.52 20.52
N GLY A 25 -8.07 21.02 19.70
CA GLY A 25 -8.50 21.60 18.42
C GLY A 25 -9.41 20.62 17.67
N PRO A 26 -10.16 21.08 16.65
CA PRO A 26 -10.87 20.17 15.75
C PRO A 26 -9.89 19.20 15.09
N ALA A 27 -10.34 17.97 14.82
CA ALA A 27 -9.52 16.96 14.16
C ALA A 27 -9.08 17.47 12.77
N PRO A 28 -7.81 17.29 12.38
CA PRO A 28 -7.36 17.64 11.04
C PRO A 28 -8.10 16.78 10.01
N ARG A 29 -8.49 17.40 8.91
CA ARG A 29 -9.33 16.82 7.87
C ARG A 29 -8.48 16.28 6.72
N ALA A 30 -8.96 15.21 6.10
CA ALA A 30 -8.33 14.60 4.94
C ALA A 30 -9.34 14.31 3.82
N ALA A 31 -8.87 14.37 2.57
CA ALA A 31 -9.58 13.89 1.40
C ALA A 31 -8.83 12.68 0.80
N GLU A 32 -9.54 11.57 0.59
CA GLU A 32 -8.98 10.29 0.13
C GLU A 32 -9.34 10.04 -1.35
N PHE A 33 -8.39 10.23 -2.25
CA PHE A 33 -8.55 9.94 -3.68
C PHE A 33 -8.06 8.53 -4.00
N PHE A 34 -8.77 7.84 -4.90
CA PHE A 34 -8.55 6.42 -5.20
C PHE A 34 -8.70 5.57 -3.93
N ALA A 35 -9.77 5.83 -3.17
CA ALA A 35 -9.99 5.33 -1.82
C ALA A 35 -10.07 3.80 -1.72
N GLY A 36 -10.43 3.13 -2.83
CA GLY A 36 -10.70 1.72 -2.82
C GLY A 36 -11.79 1.38 -1.81
N ILE A 37 -11.45 0.51 -0.85
CA ILE A 37 -12.35 0.12 0.25
C ILE A 37 -12.08 0.92 1.54
N GLY A 38 -11.34 2.04 1.48
CA GLY A 38 -11.10 2.96 2.60
C GLY A 38 -9.99 2.54 3.56
N LEU A 39 -8.96 1.83 3.08
CA LEU A 39 -7.87 1.37 3.95
C LEU A 39 -7.00 2.52 4.47
N VAL A 40 -6.78 3.59 3.68
CA VAL A 40 -6.02 4.75 4.13
C VAL A 40 -6.85 5.55 5.12
N ARG A 41 -8.15 5.73 4.85
CA ARG A 41 -9.11 6.28 5.82
C ARG A 41 -9.04 5.58 7.17
N LEU A 42 -9.12 4.25 7.20
CA LEU A 42 -9.08 3.49 8.45
C LEU A 42 -7.82 3.81 9.27
N ALA A 43 -6.66 3.98 8.62
CA ALA A 43 -5.42 4.35 9.28
C ALA A 43 -5.42 5.82 9.76
N LEU A 44 -5.93 6.74 8.95
CA LEU A 44 -6.02 8.17 9.26
C LEU A 44 -6.94 8.43 10.46
N GLU A 45 -8.12 7.80 10.51
CA GLU A 45 -9.07 7.93 11.63
C GLU A 45 -8.49 7.39 12.94
N GLN A 46 -7.76 6.26 12.88
CA GLN A 46 -7.02 5.74 14.04
C GLN A 46 -5.92 6.69 14.52
N ALA A 47 -5.33 7.46 13.61
CA ALA A 47 -4.36 8.50 13.91
C ALA A 47 -4.99 9.84 14.34
N GLY A 48 -6.33 9.91 14.46
CA GLY A 48 -7.06 11.09 14.93
C GLY A 48 -7.37 12.13 13.85
N TRP A 49 -7.31 11.76 12.57
CA TRP A 49 -7.80 12.58 11.46
C TRP A 49 -9.29 12.33 11.22
N GLN A 50 -9.94 13.26 10.54
CA GLN A 50 -11.29 13.09 10.01
C GLN A 50 -11.21 13.02 8.48
N VAL A 51 -11.61 11.90 7.88
CA VAL A 51 -11.80 11.87 6.42
C VAL A 51 -13.12 12.57 6.10
N ALA A 52 -13.05 13.62 5.30
CA ALA A 52 -14.19 14.49 4.97
C ALA A 52 -14.62 14.38 3.50
N PHE A 53 -13.86 13.64 2.69
CA PHE A 53 -14.15 13.38 1.29
C PHE A 53 -13.43 12.10 0.86
N ALA A 54 -14.07 11.32 -0.01
CA ALA A 54 -13.44 10.20 -0.67
C ALA A 54 -13.87 10.10 -2.14
N ASN A 55 -12.99 9.57 -3.00
CA ASN A 55 -13.31 9.27 -4.39
C ASN A 55 -12.74 7.92 -4.84
N ASP A 56 -13.55 7.12 -5.54
CA ASP A 56 -13.10 5.96 -6.33
C ASP A 56 -14.04 5.78 -7.53
N ILE A 57 -13.57 5.14 -8.60
CA ILE A 57 -14.35 4.91 -9.82
C ILE A 57 -15.12 3.58 -9.79
N ASP A 58 -14.72 2.63 -8.93
CA ASP A 58 -15.24 1.26 -8.95
C ASP A 58 -16.44 1.08 -7.98
N GLU A 59 -17.60 0.73 -8.54
CA GLU A 59 -18.84 0.57 -7.75
C GLU A 59 -18.77 -0.60 -6.76
N ASN A 60 -18.01 -1.66 -7.03
CA ASN A 60 -17.87 -2.76 -6.08
C ASN A 60 -17.05 -2.32 -4.85
N LYS A 61 -15.98 -1.56 -5.08
CA LYS A 61 -15.22 -0.95 -3.99
C LYS A 61 -16.06 0.07 -3.23
N ALA A 62 -16.84 0.88 -3.93
CA ALA A 62 -17.75 1.85 -3.31
C ALA A 62 -18.78 1.19 -2.41
N ARG A 63 -19.38 0.07 -2.84
CA ARG A 63 -20.26 -0.74 -2.00
C ARG A 63 -19.55 -1.18 -0.71
N MET A 64 -18.37 -1.78 -0.82
CA MET A 64 -17.60 -2.21 0.35
C MET A 64 -17.19 -1.03 1.25
N TYR A 65 -16.87 0.13 0.68
CA TYR A 65 -16.59 1.34 1.44
C TYR A 65 -17.82 1.76 2.25
N ARG A 66 -18.99 1.87 1.62
CA ARG A 66 -20.25 2.23 2.30
C ARG A 66 -20.65 1.21 3.36
N ASP A 67 -20.37 -0.08 3.16
CA ASP A 67 -20.62 -1.11 4.18
C ASP A 67 -19.77 -0.90 5.45
N ASN A 68 -18.58 -0.32 5.33
CA ASN A 68 -17.71 0.00 6.47
C ASN A 68 -18.06 1.35 7.12
N TRP A 69 -18.58 2.32 6.36
CA TRP A 69 -19.00 3.64 6.84
C TRP A 69 -20.40 4.02 6.33
N PRO A 70 -21.46 3.37 6.84
CA PRO A 70 -22.82 3.51 6.30
C PRO A 70 -23.48 4.86 6.63
N ALA A 71 -22.94 5.62 7.57
CA ALA A 71 -23.46 6.91 7.99
C ALA A 71 -22.93 8.09 7.13
N ASP A 72 -21.99 7.83 6.24
CA ASP A 72 -21.31 8.88 5.48
C ASP A 72 -21.81 8.97 4.05
N ASP A 73 -21.90 10.21 3.56
CA ASP A 73 -22.32 10.55 2.21
C ASP A 73 -21.19 11.19 1.38
N HIS A 74 -19.98 11.30 1.94
CA HIS A 74 -18.85 12.01 1.31
C HIS A 74 -18.06 11.20 0.27
N LEU A 75 -18.53 9.99 -0.11
CA LEU A 75 -17.92 9.18 -1.17
C LEU A 75 -18.48 9.58 -2.53
N ALA A 76 -17.67 10.29 -3.32
CA ALA A 76 -17.95 10.60 -4.71
C ALA A 76 -17.50 9.43 -5.61
N VAL A 77 -18.46 8.66 -6.13
CA VAL A 77 -18.17 7.57 -7.08
C VAL A 77 -18.12 8.12 -8.49
N GLY A 78 -16.95 8.01 -9.14
CA GLY A 78 -16.78 8.51 -10.50
C GLY A 78 -15.32 8.69 -10.90
N ASP A 79 -15.13 8.99 -12.18
CA ASP A 79 -13.83 9.35 -12.73
C ASP A 79 -13.34 10.67 -12.12
N ILE A 80 -12.10 10.67 -11.63
CA ILE A 80 -11.41 11.84 -11.07
C ILE A 80 -11.43 13.05 -12.02
N HIS A 81 -11.40 12.80 -13.34
CA HIS A 81 -11.44 13.87 -14.36
C HIS A 81 -12.80 14.54 -14.51
N GLN A 82 -13.86 13.94 -13.94
CA GLN A 82 -15.23 14.45 -13.97
C GLN A 82 -15.68 15.02 -12.62
N LEU A 83 -14.81 14.98 -11.60
CA LEU A 83 -15.13 15.57 -10.31
C LEU A 83 -15.10 17.10 -10.40
N ASP A 84 -16.10 17.73 -9.78
CA ASP A 84 -16.05 19.16 -9.51
C ASP A 84 -15.03 19.43 -8.39
N PRO A 85 -13.92 20.14 -8.65
CA PRO A 85 -12.94 20.47 -7.62
C PRO A 85 -13.56 21.18 -6.41
N HIS A 86 -14.60 22.00 -6.62
CA HIS A 86 -15.25 22.76 -5.56
C HIS A 86 -16.19 21.91 -4.70
N SER A 87 -16.48 20.68 -5.10
CA SER A 87 -17.17 19.71 -4.24
C SER A 87 -16.25 19.12 -3.16
N VAL A 88 -14.93 19.24 -3.31
CA VAL A 88 -13.96 18.77 -2.33
C VAL A 88 -13.86 19.80 -1.19
N PRO A 89 -14.21 19.44 0.06
CA PRO A 89 -14.10 20.35 1.18
C PRO A 89 -12.63 20.67 1.47
N ARG A 90 -12.38 21.86 2.03
CA ARG A 90 -11.05 22.23 2.52
C ARG A 90 -10.55 21.20 3.55
N CYS A 91 -9.37 20.65 3.28
CA CYS A 91 -8.71 19.65 4.11
C CYS A 91 -7.21 19.94 4.26
N GLU A 92 -6.62 19.50 5.37
CA GLU A 92 -5.19 19.65 5.62
C GLU A 92 -4.34 18.62 4.85
N LEU A 93 -4.93 17.50 4.44
CA LEU A 93 -4.25 16.40 3.76
C LEU A 93 -5.07 15.86 2.59
N PHE A 94 -4.47 15.78 1.41
CA PHE A 94 -4.99 14.92 0.34
C PHE A 94 -4.15 13.64 0.25
N THR A 95 -4.79 12.48 0.17
CA THR A 95 -4.09 11.21 -0.08
C THR A 95 -4.49 10.65 -1.45
N ALA A 96 -3.55 10.07 -2.19
CA ALA A 96 -3.84 9.43 -3.48
C ALA A 96 -3.06 8.12 -3.68
N SER A 97 -3.79 7.01 -3.78
CA SER A 97 -3.28 5.68 -4.16
C SER A 97 -3.60 5.37 -5.62
N PHE A 98 -3.08 6.19 -6.52
CA PHE A 98 -3.44 6.17 -7.94
C PHE A 98 -2.91 4.93 -8.69
N PRO A 99 -3.62 4.46 -9.74
CA PRO A 99 -3.16 3.33 -10.54
C PRO A 99 -1.83 3.63 -11.25
N CYS A 100 -0.90 2.68 -11.22
CA CYS A 100 0.45 2.78 -11.80
C CYS A 100 0.44 2.62 -13.35
N ASN A 101 -0.26 3.50 -14.07
CA ASN A 101 -0.29 3.53 -15.55
C ASN A 101 0.76 4.51 -16.12
N ASP A 102 1.16 4.37 -17.39
CA ASP A 102 2.25 5.17 -18.01
C ASP A 102 1.94 6.68 -17.94
N LEU A 103 2.76 7.42 -17.19
CA LEU A 103 2.70 8.90 -17.12
C LEU A 103 3.44 9.53 -18.31
N SER A 104 4.38 8.79 -18.91
CA SER A 104 5.33 9.24 -19.95
C SER A 104 4.75 9.57 -21.32
N ILE A 105 3.47 9.30 -21.60
CA ILE A 105 2.84 9.77 -22.86
C ILE A 105 2.77 11.32 -22.89
N ALA A 106 2.93 11.99 -21.74
CA ALA A 106 2.82 13.43 -21.56
C ALA A 106 4.11 14.25 -21.87
N GLY A 107 5.28 13.62 -22.00
CA GLY A 107 6.57 14.34 -21.94
C GLY A 107 6.96 15.22 -23.14
N LYS A 108 6.13 15.36 -24.18
CA LYS A 108 6.42 16.25 -25.33
C LYS A 108 5.66 17.58 -25.23
N GLY A 109 5.98 18.37 -24.21
CA GLY A 109 5.91 19.84 -24.28
C GLY A 109 4.55 20.53 -24.18
N ALA A 110 3.50 19.88 -23.67
CA ALA A 110 2.19 20.52 -23.53
C ALA A 110 1.95 21.22 -22.17
N GLY A 111 2.84 21.04 -21.19
CA GLY A 111 2.60 21.45 -19.80
C GLY A 111 1.35 20.78 -19.20
N LEU A 112 0.99 21.16 -17.97
CA LEU A 112 -0.25 20.75 -17.28
C LEU A 112 -1.56 21.18 -18.00
N SER A 113 -1.47 21.66 -19.25
CA SER A 113 -2.57 22.05 -20.14
C SER A 113 -2.89 21.03 -21.24
N GLY A 114 -2.11 19.96 -21.36
CA GLY A 114 -2.44 18.84 -22.25
C GLY A 114 -3.67 18.05 -21.76
N LYS A 115 -4.41 17.42 -22.69
CA LYS A 115 -5.44 16.42 -22.34
C LYS A 115 -4.76 15.14 -21.85
N GLU A 116 -4.32 15.17 -20.60
CA GLU A 116 -3.61 14.05 -19.98
C GLU A 116 -4.60 13.15 -19.24
N SER A 117 -4.80 11.94 -19.75
CA SER A 117 -5.83 11.02 -19.27
C SER A 117 -5.44 10.20 -18.04
N SER A 118 -4.20 10.32 -17.55
CA SER A 118 -3.78 9.56 -16.38
C SER A 118 -4.54 10.02 -15.13
N ALA A 119 -4.85 9.07 -14.25
CA ALA A 119 -5.53 9.35 -12.98
C ALA A 119 -4.74 10.34 -12.09
N TYR A 120 -3.40 10.29 -12.16
CA TYR A 120 -2.53 11.22 -11.45
C TYR A 120 -2.74 12.67 -11.91
N TRP A 121 -2.89 12.89 -13.21
CA TRP A 121 -3.10 14.23 -13.75
C TRP A 121 -4.47 14.78 -13.38
N GLY A 122 -5.51 13.95 -13.40
CA GLY A 122 -6.83 14.34 -12.88
C GLY A 122 -6.75 14.80 -11.42
N PHE A 123 -6.04 14.05 -10.57
CA PHE A 123 -5.79 14.44 -9.18
C PHE A 123 -5.03 15.77 -9.04
N LEU A 124 -3.98 16.00 -9.85
CA LEU A 124 -3.27 17.28 -9.84
C LEU A 124 -4.13 18.45 -10.35
N GLN A 125 -5.04 18.22 -11.30
CA GLN A 125 -5.98 19.25 -11.74
C GLN A 125 -6.94 19.66 -10.62
N ILE A 126 -7.39 18.72 -9.76
CA ILE A 126 -8.17 19.07 -8.56
C ILE A 126 -7.36 20.00 -7.65
N ILE A 127 -6.12 19.64 -7.32
CA ILE A 127 -5.25 20.48 -6.46
C ILE A 127 -5.04 21.87 -7.08
N LYS A 128 -4.77 21.92 -8.39
CA LYS A 128 -4.54 23.18 -9.12
C LYS A 128 -5.79 24.06 -9.13
N ALA A 129 -6.97 23.48 -9.37
CA ALA A 129 -8.23 24.21 -9.43
C ALA A 129 -8.66 24.80 -8.07
N LEU A 130 -8.23 24.19 -6.96
CA LEU A 130 -8.48 24.70 -5.61
C LEU A 130 -7.69 25.99 -5.29
N GLY A 131 -6.62 26.30 -6.02
CA GLY A 131 -5.85 27.54 -5.80
C GLY A 131 -5.36 27.68 -4.36
N GLU A 132 -5.76 28.76 -3.68
CA GLU A 132 -5.42 29.05 -2.27
C GLU A 132 -6.06 28.05 -1.27
N ASP A 133 -7.12 27.34 -1.66
CA ASP A 133 -7.81 26.35 -0.80
C ASP A 133 -7.23 24.94 -0.90
N ARG A 134 -6.16 24.76 -1.70
CA ARG A 134 -5.48 23.47 -1.87
C ARG A 134 -4.86 22.97 -0.55
N PRO A 135 -4.63 21.66 -0.39
CA PRO A 135 -4.15 21.12 0.88
C PRO A 135 -2.68 21.48 1.12
N PRO A 136 -2.27 21.80 2.35
CA PRO A 136 -0.86 22.01 2.69
C PRO A 136 -0.03 20.72 2.62
N LEU A 137 -0.67 19.54 2.66
CA LEU A 137 -0.03 18.23 2.62
C LEU A 137 -0.66 17.34 1.53
N VAL A 138 0.20 16.66 0.78
CA VAL A 138 -0.19 15.60 -0.15
C VAL A 138 0.58 14.33 0.20
N LEU A 139 -0.12 13.20 0.29
CA LEU A 139 0.46 11.87 0.45
C LEU A 139 0.13 11.00 -0.76
N LEU A 140 1.15 10.60 -1.51
CA LEU A 140 1.00 9.63 -2.58
C LEU A 140 1.52 8.27 -2.13
N GLU A 141 0.85 7.21 -2.58
CA GLU A 141 1.33 5.84 -2.47
C GLU A 141 1.34 5.18 -3.85
N ASN A 142 2.40 4.43 -4.12
CA ASN A 142 2.48 3.62 -5.34
C ASN A 142 3.33 2.36 -5.13
N VAL A 143 3.26 1.44 -6.09
CA VAL A 143 4.14 0.26 -6.10
C VAL A 143 5.60 0.66 -6.24
N LEU A 144 6.51 -0.13 -5.67
CA LEU A 144 7.95 0.14 -5.76
C LEU A 144 8.46 0.20 -7.22
N GLY A 145 7.79 -0.49 -8.16
CA GLY A 145 8.12 -0.42 -9.58
C GLY A 145 8.01 0.99 -10.19
N PHE A 146 7.26 1.90 -9.57
CA PHE A 146 7.18 3.30 -10.02
C PHE A 146 8.53 4.02 -9.97
N LEU A 147 9.41 3.64 -9.02
CA LEU A 147 10.77 4.17 -8.91
C LEU A 147 11.65 3.83 -10.13
N THR A 148 11.43 2.68 -10.76
CA THR A 148 12.33 2.16 -11.80
C THR A 148 11.73 2.19 -13.20
N ARG A 149 10.42 2.45 -13.34
CA ARG A 149 9.75 2.52 -14.64
C ARG A 149 10.31 3.65 -15.49
N ASP A 150 10.55 3.36 -16.77
CA ASP A 150 11.23 4.25 -17.73
C ASP A 150 12.51 4.89 -17.15
N GLY A 151 13.30 4.10 -16.41
CA GLY A 151 14.54 4.59 -15.77
C GLY A 151 14.31 5.64 -14.67
N GLY A 152 13.12 5.67 -14.08
CA GLY A 152 12.71 6.64 -13.06
C GLY A 152 12.16 7.96 -13.63
N LYS A 153 11.99 8.08 -14.95
CA LYS A 153 11.45 9.30 -15.57
C LYS A 153 10.02 9.61 -15.11
N ASP A 154 9.17 8.59 -14.99
CA ASP A 154 7.77 8.81 -14.60
C ASP A 154 7.62 9.33 -13.17
N LEU A 155 8.36 8.73 -12.22
CA LEU A 155 8.40 9.24 -10.85
C LEU A 155 8.82 10.70 -10.85
N ALA A 156 9.87 11.02 -11.60
CA ALA A 156 10.34 12.38 -11.70
C ALA A 156 9.35 13.37 -12.30
N VAL A 157 8.69 13.02 -13.40
CA VAL A 157 7.63 13.85 -14.00
C VAL A 157 6.53 14.12 -12.96
N ALA A 158 6.13 13.10 -12.19
CA ALA A 158 5.17 13.28 -11.12
C ALA A 158 5.68 14.25 -10.03
N LEU A 159 6.91 14.07 -9.55
CA LEU A 159 7.49 14.94 -8.52
C LEU A 159 7.68 16.38 -9.02
N SER A 160 8.14 16.58 -10.25
CA SER A 160 8.27 17.90 -10.88
C SER A 160 6.93 18.61 -10.96
N ALA A 161 5.85 17.91 -11.33
CA ALA A 161 4.52 18.51 -11.39
C ALA A 161 4.00 18.98 -10.01
N LEU A 162 4.33 18.27 -8.92
CA LEU A 162 4.08 18.76 -7.56
C LEU A 162 4.94 20.00 -7.25
N ASN A 163 6.20 20.02 -7.68
CA ASN A 163 7.07 21.19 -7.53
C ASN A 163 6.58 22.41 -8.30
N GLU A 164 6.03 22.24 -9.51
CA GLU A 164 5.41 23.31 -10.30
C GLU A 164 4.17 23.90 -9.62
N LEU A 165 3.45 23.09 -8.83
CA LEU A 165 2.40 23.57 -7.93
C LEU A 165 2.97 24.21 -6.65
N GLY A 166 4.28 24.27 -6.45
CA GLY A 166 4.90 24.90 -5.28
C GLY A 166 5.04 24.01 -4.05
N TYR A 167 4.86 22.69 -4.19
CA TYR A 167 5.18 21.74 -3.12
C TYR A 167 6.65 21.34 -3.18
N SER A 168 7.30 21.17 -2.03
CA SER A 168 8.52 20.37 -1.92
C SER A 168 8.19 18.94 -1.53
N VAL A 169 9.01 17.98 -1.95
CA VAL A 169 8.71 16.54 -1.83
C VAL A 169 9.74 15.76 -1.01
N ASP A 170 9.28 14.73 -0.33
CA ASP A 170 10.09 13.69 0.32
C ASP A 170 9.59 12.32 -0.15
N ALA A 171 10.50 11.36 -0.29
CA ALA A 171 10.17 10.01 -0.74
C ALA A 171 10.83 8.95 0.14
N PHE A 172 10.09 7.88 0.40
CA PHE A 172 10.55 6.73 1.18
C PHE A 172 9.80 5.45 0.80
N VAL A 173 10.41 4.30 1.04
CA VAL A 173 9.85 2.97 0.82
C VAL A 173 9.53 2.34 2.17
N LEU A 174 8.28 1.93 2.36
CA LEU A 174 7.90 1.14 3.54
C LEU A 174 7.48 -0.26 3.08
N ASN A 175 7.96 -1.28 3.79
CA ASN A 175 7.50 -2.65 3.61
C ASN A 175 6.57 -3.03 4.77
N ALA A 176 5.37 -3.52 4.45
CA ALA A 176 4.42 -3.99 5.45
C ALA A 176 5.02 -5.05 6.40
N SER A 177 6.10 -5.74 6.00
CA SER A 177 6.83 -6.74 6.78
C SER A 177 7.40 -6.24 8.11
N HIS A 178 7.45 -4.92 8.31
CA HIS A 178 7.83 -4.29 9.58
C HIS A 178 6.68 -4.24 10.61
N TRP A 179 5.41 -4.38 10.17
CA TRP A 179 4.23 -4.33 11.01
C TRP A 179 3.43 -5.64 11.03
N VAL A 180 3.32 -6.32 9.88
CA VAL A 180 2.53 -7.54 9.68
C VAL A 180 3.34 -8.57 8.89
N PRO A 181 3.03 -9.87 8.98
CA PRO A 181 3.82 -10.91 8.31
C PRO A 181 3.51 -11.00 6.80
N GLN A 182 3.64 -9.88 6.09
CA GLN A 182 3.47 -9.78 4.64
C GLN A 182 4.55 -8.86 4.05
N SER A 183 5.25 -9.32 3.00
CA SER A 183 6.11 -8.45 2.20
C SER A 183 5.28 -7.70 1.16
N ARG A 184 5.16 -6.40 1.36
CA ARG A 184 4.48 -5.45 0.47
C ARG A 184 5.23 -4.12 0.50
N PRO A 185 6.37 -4.01 -0.22
CA PRO A 185 7.08 -2.75 -0.36
C PRO A 185 6.24 -1.77 -1.19
N ARG A 186 6.13 -0.53 -0.70
CA ARG A 186 5.45 0.59 -1.35
C ARG A 186 6.28 1.85 -1.27
N LEU A 187 6.25 2.62 -2.35
CA LEU A 187 6.83 3.95 -2.42
C LEU A 187 5.78 4.93 -1.92
N PHE A 188 6.18 5.75 -0.95
CA PHE A 188 5.40 6.86 -0.42
C PHE A 188 6.10 8.16 -0.76
N ILE A 189 5.30 9.15 -1.14
CA ILE A 189 5.76 10.51 -1.42
C ILE A 189 4.93 11.44 -0.55
N VAL A 190 5.60 12.34 0.16
CA VAL A 190 4.94 13.40 0.92
C VAL A 190 5.32 14.73 0.30
N ALA A 191 4.33 15.47 -0.19
CA ALA A 191 4.49 16.83 -0.68
C ALA A 191 4.00 17.83 0.38
N THR A 192 4.72 18.92 0.56
CA THR A 192 4.37 19.99 1.52
C THR A 192 4.56 21.35 0.87
N GLU A 193 3.71 22.33 1.15
CA GLU A 193 3.85 23.71 0.64
C GLU A 193 5.07 24.48 1.23
N ARG A 194 5.95 23.78 1.93
CA ARG A 194 7.19 24.37 2.45
C ARG A 194 8.19 24.52 1.31
N PRO A 195 9.06 25.55 1.37
CA PRO A 195 10.15 25.65 0.42
C PRO A 195 11.03 24.39 0.48
N PRO A 196 11.64 23.99 -0.64
CA PRO A 196 12.69 22.99 -0.63
C PRO A 196 13.77 23.36 0.38
N VAL A 197 14.28 22.36 1.09
CA VAL A 197 15.36 22.55 2.05
C VAL A 197 16.61 21.94 1.44
N ASP A 198 17.72 22.68 1.48
CA ASP A 198 19.03 22.11 1.18
C ASP A 198 19.39 21.12 2.30
N VAL A 199 19.01 19.87 2.10
CA VAL A 199 19.35 18.78 3.00
C VAL A 199 20.66 18.18 2.52
N PRO A 200 21.65 17.98 3.40
CA PRO A 200 22.82 17.17 3.07
C PRO A 200 22.36 15.78 2.63
N LEU A 201 22.40 15.51 1.31
CA LEU A 201 21.93 14.23 0.75
C LEU A 201 22.92 13.09 1.01
N LEU A 202 24.03 13.38 1.69
CA LEU A 202 25.00 12.40 2.16
C LEU A 202 24.41 11.66 3.37
N GLY A 203 24.35 10.33 3.31
CA GLY A 203 23.84 9.51 4.42
C GLY A 203 22.32 9.41 4.53
N ILE A 204 21.56 9.76 3.47
CA ILE A 204 20.10 9.58 3.45
C ILE A 204 19.67 8.11 3.29
N GLU A 205 20.62 7.21 2.99
CA GLU A 205 20.34 5.79 2.86
C GLU A 205 19.98 5.18 4.22
N CYS A 206 18.85 4.49 4.28
CA CYS A 206 18.36 3.79 5.46
C CYS A 206 17.33 2.73 5.04
N ASP A 207 16.76 1.99 5.98
CA ASP A 207 15.75 0.97 5.67
C ASP A 207 14.55 1.53 4.89
N ALA A 208 14.16 2.78 5.19
CA ALA A 208 13.09 3.48 4.49
C ALA A 208 13.56 4.17 3.19
N ARG A 209 14.86 4.22 2.91
CA ARG A 209 15.45 4.80 1.69
C ARG A 209 16.52 3.86 1.15
N PRO A 210 16.11 2.74 0.51
CA PRO A 210 17.05 1.76 -0.01
C PRO A 210 17.99 2.39 -1.07
N PRO A 211 19.14 1.76 -1.38
CA PRO A 211 20.17 2.34 -2.24
C PRO A 211 19.65 2.90 -3.58
N ALA A 212 18.65 2.25 -4.18
CA ALA A 212 18.04 2.71 -5.43
C ALA A 212 17.29 4.05 -5.27
N LEU A 213 16.51 4.22 -4.19
CA LEU A 213 15.80 5.47 -3.91
C LEU A 213 16.77 6.57 -3.47
N ALA A 214 17.72 6.24 -2.60
CA ALA A 214 18.75 7.19 -2.16
C ALA A 214 19.61 7.69 -3.35
N ARG A 215 19.90 6.82 -4.32
CA ARG A 215 20.55 7.22 -5.57
C ARG A 215 19.65 8.14 -6.40
N PHE A 216 18.38 7.77 -6.59
CA PHE A 216 17.43 8.59 -7.34
C PHE A 216 17.36 10.02 -6.78
N ILE A 217 17.15 10.17 -5.47
CA ILE A 217 17.10 11.47 -4.80
C ILE A 217 18.39 12.28 -5.05
N ARG A 218 19.57 11.67 -4.86
CA ARG A 218 20.87 12.33 -5.07
C ARG A 218 21.11 12.79 -6.50
N THR A 219 20.63 12.03 -7.49
CA THR A 219 20.87 12.33 -8.91
C THR A 219 19.86 13.31 -9.51
N ARG A 220 18.82 13.70 -8.76
CA ARG A 220 17.72 14.54 -9.23
C ARG A 220 17.73 15.90 -8.55
N ALA A 221 18.76 16.70 -8.87
CA ALA A 221 18.89 18.07 -8.37
C ALA A 221 17.83 19.04 -8.95
N ASP A 222 17.12 18.62 -10.00
CA ASP A 222 16.02 19.33 -10.63
C ASP A 222 14.69 19.21 -9.85
N ILE A 223 14.63 18.35 -8.84
CA ILE A 223 13.45 18.17 -7.99
C ILE A 223 13.60 19.00 -6.71
N GLY A 224 12.55 19.74 -6.37
CA GLY A 224 12.44 20.50 -5.11
C GLY A 224 12.24 19.56 -3.92
N TRP A 225 13.34 19.07 -3.35
CA TRP A 225 13.31 18.13 -2.23
C TRP A 225 13.11 18.81 -0.86
N ASN A 226 12.46 18.10 0.05
CA ASN A 226 12.38 18.40 1.48
C ASN A 226 12.56 17.08 2.25
N VAL A 227 13.75 16.49 2.13
CA VAL A 227 14.08 15.18 2.71
C VAL A 227 14.14 15.28 4.23
N ARG A 228 13.26 14.55 4.93
CA ARG A 228 13.23 14.61 6.40
C ARG A 228 13.94 13.42 7.04
N PRO A 229 14.49 13.58 8.25
CA PRO A 229 14.89 12.43 9.06
C PRO A 229 13.65 11.56 9.32
N LEU A 230 13.79 10.25 9.11
CA LEU A 230 12.74 9.28 9.36
C LEU A 230 13.06 8.52 10.65
N PRO A 231 12.05 8.20 11.48
CA PRO A 231 12.27 7.31 12.61
C PRO A 231 12.69 5.91 12.12
N PRO A 232 13.37 5.12 12.96
CA PRO A 232 13.66 3.73 12.63
C PRO A 232 12.35 2.97 12.40
N LEU A 233 12.37 2.04 11.44
CA LEU A 233 11.22 1.20 11.18
C LEU A 233 10.99 0.25 12.36
N PRO A 234 9.72 -0.05 12.70
CA PRO A 234 9.45 -0.98 13.77
C PRO A 234 9.90 -2.40 13.40
N GLN A 235 10.13 -3.20 14.45
CA GLN A 235 10.39 -4.61 14.31
C GLN A 235 9.08 -5.39 14.44
N ARG A 236 8.79 -6.24 13.44
CA ARG A 236 7.62 -7.12 13.43
C ARG A 236 7.70 -8.09 14.60
N ARG A 237 6.58 -8.26 15.31
CA ARG A 237 6.46 -9.15 16.48
C ARG A 237 5.73 -10.47 16.21
N THR A 238 5.14 -10.61 15.03
CA THR A 238 4.38 -11.80 14.63
C THR A 238 5.00 -12.43 13.38
N SER A 239 4.80 -13.72 13.21
CA SER A 239 5.07 -14.50 12.01
C SER A 239 3.76 -14.80 11.29
N LEU A 240 3.85 -15.38 10.09
CA LEU A 240 2.65 -15.83 9.39
C LEU A 240 1.85 -16.84 10.22
N ALA A 241 2.53 -17.80 10.86
CA ALA A 241 1.88 -18.85 11.64
C ALA A 241 0.99 -18.27 12.76
N ASP A 242 1.37 -17.14 13.36
CA ASP A 242 0.63 -16.50 14.45
C ASP A 242 -0.71 -15.88 14.01
N ILE A 243 -0.93 -15.71 12.71
CA ILE A 243 -2.13 -15.05 12.16
C ILE A 243 -2.98 -15.95 11.26
N LEU A 244 -2.58 -17.20 11.09
CA LEU A 244 -3.36 -18.16 10.32
C LEU A 244 -4.60 -18.58 11.11
N GLU A 245 -5.70 -18.77 10.38
CA GLU A 245 -6.89 -19.40 10.94
C GLU A 245 -6.57 -20.89 11.18
N ASP A 246 -6.89 -21.39 12.37
CA ASP A 246 -6.73 -22.80 12.72
C ASP A 246 -7.90 -23.59 12.13
N LEU A 247 -7.65 -24.26 11.02
CA LEU A 247 -8.67 -25.02 10.28
C LEU A 247 -8.57 -26.50 10.62
N PRO A 248 -9.70 -27.19 10.87
CA PRO A 248 -9.75 -28.64 10.97
C PRO A 248 -9.11 -29.32 9.74
N ASP A 249 -8.53 -30.50 9.94
CA ASP A 249 -7.87 -31.24 8.85
C ASP A 249 -8.84 -31.67 7.73
N ASP A 250 -10.14 -31.74 8.03
CA ASP A 250 -11.21 -32.07 7.09
C ASP A 250 -11.94 -30.85 6.48
N ASP A 251 -11.44 -29.63 6.71
CA ASP A 251 -12.01 -28.41 6.13
C ASP A 251 -11.92 -28.42 4.59
N GLU A 252 -13.02 -28.08 3.91
CA GLU A 252 -13.14 -28.11 2.44
C GLU A 252 -12.15 -27.19 1.69
N ARG A 253 -11.53 -26.24 2.41
CA ARG A 253 -10.49 -25.36 1.83
C ARG A 253 -9.17 -26.09 1.62
N TRP A 254 -8.92 -27.19 2.34
CA TRP A 254 -7.76 -28.04 2.11
C TRP A 254 -7.88 -28.76 0.78
N TRP A 255 -6.74 -28.91 0.11
CA TRP A 255 -6.71 -29.59 -1.19
C TRP A 255 -6.75 -31.10 -1.00
N SER A 256 -7.35 -31.81 -1.96
CA SER A 256 -7.23 -33.26 -2.05
C SER A 256 -5.77 -33.67 -2.27
N ASP A 257 -5.43 -34.90 -1.87
CA ASP A 257 -4.11 -35.49 -2.06
C ASP A 257 -3.63 -35.38 -3.52
N GLU A 258 -4.50 -35.69 -4.49
CA GLU A 258 -4.18 -35.57 -5.92
C GLU A 258 -3.75 -34.14 -6.30
N ARG A 259 -4.44 -33.14 -5.76
CA ARG A 259 -4.12 -31.73 -6.05
C ARG A 259 -2.86 -31.27 -5.31
N ALA A 260 -2.63 -31.77 -4.10
CA ALA A 260 -1.40 -31.54 -3.35
C ALA A 260 -0.19 -32.16 -4.08
N ASP A 261 -0.28 -33.41 -4.55
CA ASP A 261 0.74 -34.08 -5.35
C ASP A 261 1.02 -33.34 -6.66
N TYR A 262 -0.03 -32.88 -7.35
CA TYR A 262 0.13 -32.03 -8.53
C TYR A 262 0.89 -30.74 -8.21
N PHE A 263 0.63 -30.10 -7.07
CA PHE A 263 1.35 -28.92 -6.63
C PHE A 263 2.82 -29.24 -6.30
N MET A 264 3.10 -30.35 -5.61
CA MET A 264 4.46 -30.80 -5.31
C MET A 264 5.28 -31.01 -6.57
N ASN A 265 4.68 -31.57 -7.62
CA ASN A 265 5.30 -31.74 -8.94
C ASN A 265 5.60 -30.42 -9.68
N GLN A 266 5.04 -29.29 -9.23
CA GLN A 266 5.34 -27.96 -9.77
C GLN A 266 6.50 -27.26 -9.05
N LEU A 267 6.98 -27.79 -7.92
CA LEU A 267 8.08 -27.19 -7.18
C LEU A 267 9.40 -27.39 -7.94
N SER A 268 10.26 -26.37 -7.94
CA SER A 268 11.66 -26.57 -8.35
C SER A 268 12.38 -27.47 -7.32
N PRO A 269 13.48 -28.16 -7.69
CA PRO A 269 14.19 -29.07 -6.77
C PRO A 269 14.47 -28.46 -5.39
N LYS A 270 14.92 -27.20 -5.34
CA LYS A 270 15.16 -26.47 -4.09
C LYS A 270 13.90 -26.37 -3.21
N HIS A 271 12.77 -25.96 -3.80
CA HIS A 271 11.53 -25.81 -3.04
C HIS A 271 10.88 -27.15 -2.70
N ALA A 272 11.12 -28.19 -3.50
CA ALA A 272 10.68 -29.54 -3.18
C ALA A 272 11.42 -30.08 -1.94
N GLU A 273 12.73 -29.83 -1.84
CA GLU A 273 13.53 -30.16 -0.66
C GLU A 273 13.05 -29.40 0.58
N GLU A 274 12.77 -28.09 0.46
CA GLU A 274 12.16 -27.29 1.55
C GLU A 274 10.82 -27.89 2.00
N ALA A 275 9.94 -28.26 1.06
CA ALA A 275 8.65 -28.86 1.35
C ALA A 275 8.78 -30.24 2.03
N GLN A 276 9.69 -31.09 1.56
CA GLN A 276 9.95 -32.39 2.17
C GLN A 276 10.49 -32.26 3.59
N GLY A 277 11.36 -31.28 3.83
CA GLY A 277 11.83 -30.95 5.18
C GLY A 277 10.70 -30.51 6.11
N MET A 278 9.74 -29.73 5.59
CA MET A 278 8.52 -29.35 6.34
C MET A 278 7.64 -30.56 6.66
N ILE A 279 7.39 -31.44 5.68
CA ILE A 279 6.57 -32.66 5.84
C ILE A 279 7.19 -33.64 6.86
N ALA A 280 8.52 -33.75 6.85
CA ALA A 280 9.25 -34.64 7.75
C ALA A 280 9.39 -34.09 9.18
N GLY A 281 8.94 -32.86 9.43
CA GLY A 281 9.00 -32.23 10.75
C GLY A 281 7.97 -32.81 11.72
N ASP A 282 8.27 -32.73 13.02
CA ASP A 282 7.39 -33.22 14.09
C ASP A 282 6.26 -32.24 14.45
N GLU A 283 6.28 -31.02 13.90
CA GLU A 283 5.29 -29.96 14.15
C GLU A 283 4.77 -29.37 12.83
N TYR A 284 3.53 -28.87 12.84
CA TYR A 284 2.99 -28.14 11.69
C TYR A 284 3.83 -26.91 11.37
N SER A 285 4.14 -26.73 10.10
CA SER A 285 4.87 -25.59 9.59
C SER A 285 4.16 -25.00 8.39
N TYR A 286 4.26 -23.69 8.19
CA TYR A 286 3.43 -22.99 7.21
C TYR A 286 4.29 -22.23 6.22
N ALA A 287 4.01 -22.42 4.93
CA ALA A 287 4.69 -21.72 3.85
C ALA A 287 3.68 -21.23 2.80
N PRO A 288 3.60 -19.92 2.56
CA PRO A 288 2.87 -19.40 1.43
C PRO A 288 3.58 -19.77 0.14
N ALA A 289 2.81 -20.21 -0.84
CA ALA A 289 3.29 -20.48 -2.18
C ALA A 289 2.67 -19.54 -3.22
N PHE A 290 3.44 -19.29 -4.27
CA PHE A 290 3.00 -18.55 -5.44
C PHE A 290 3.50 -19.23 -6.70
N ARG A 291 2.75 -19.07 -7.80
CA ARG A 291 3.10 -19.61 -9.10
C ARG A 291 3.83 -18.56 -9.94
N ARG A 292 4.86 -18.99 -10.66
CA ARG A 292 5.59 -18.21 -11.66
C ARG A 292 5.76 -18.99 -12.94
N VAL A 293 5.67 -18.31 -14.08
CA VAL A 293 6.00 -18.92 -15.36
C VAL A 293 7.51 -18.83 -15.57
N ARG A 294 8.18 -19.98 -15.72
CA ARG A 294 9.59 -20.09 -16.09
C ARG A 294 9.70 -20.96 -17.34
N LYS A 295 10.35 -20.44 -18.39
CA LYS A 295 10.53 -21.16 -19.67
C LYS A 295 9.22 -21.77 -20.21
N GLY A 296 8.11 -21.03 -20.10
CA GLY A 296 6.78 -21.48 -20.56
C GLY A 296 6.05 -22.49 -19.65
N LYS A 297 6.66 -22.94 -18.54
CA LYS A 297 6.02 -23.82 -17.56
C LYS A 297 5.65 -23.06 -16.28
N SER A 298 4.48 -23.35 -15.73
CA SER A 298 4.10 -22.86 -14.40
C SER A 298 4.85 -23.63 -13.32
N MET A 299 5.66 -22.93 -12.55
CA MET A 299 6.40 -23.46 -11.40
C MET A 299 5.83 -22.86 -10.11
N ALA A 300 5.79 -23.66 -9.04
CA ALA A 300 5.48 -23.20 -7.70
C ALA A 300 6.77 -22.87 -6.94
N GLU A 301 6.73 -21.80 -6.17
CA GLU A 301 7.81 -21.38 -5.27
C GLU A 301 7.22 -21.20 -3.87
N LEU A 302 7.85 -21.83 -2.88
CA LEU A 302 7.51 -21.68 -1.47
C LEU A 302 8.26 -20.48 -0.89
N ARG A 303 7.68 -19.91 0.15
CA ARG A 303 8.30 -18.88 0.96
C ARG A 303 8.25 -19.28 2.42
N THR A 304 9.41 -19.59 2.99
CA THR A 304 9.55 -20.21 4.31
C THR A 304 10.11 -19.25 5.38
N ASP A 305 10.29 -17.96 5.04
CA ASP A 305 10.79 -16.92 5.95
C ASP A 305 9.72 -16.35 6.92
N GLY A 306 8.60 -17.06 7.08
CA GLY A 306 7.49 -16.67 7.94
C GLY A 306 6.72 -15.44 7.43
N LEU A 307 6.80 -15.12 6.13
CA LEU A 307 6.14 -13.98 5.52
C LEU A 307 5.26 -14.37 4.32
N ALA A 308 4.05 -13.83 4.26
CA ALA A 308 3.25 -13.80 3.04
C ALA A 308 3.94 -12.97 1.95
N GLY A 309 4.06 -13.52 0.74
CA GLY A 309 4.50 -12.80 -0.46
C GLY A 309 3.44 -11.85 -1.03
N CYS A 310 3.86 -10.89 -1.86
CA CYS A 310 2.94 -10.05 -2.62
C CYS A 310 2.22 -10.88 -3.70
N LEU A 311 0.89 -10.86 -3.70
CA LEU A 311 0.05 -11.72 -4.54
C LEU A 311 0.19 -11.42 -6.04
N ARG A 312 0.38 -10.15 -6.43
CA ARG A 312 0.57 -9.76 -7.82
C ARG A 312 1.94 -9.12 -8.03
N THR A 313 2.63 -9.55 -9.08
CA THR A 313 3.77 -8.83 -9.66
C THR A 313 3.37 -8.25 -11.01
N PRO A 314 4.09 -7.22 -11.52
CA PRO A 314 3.82 -6.65 -12.85
C PRO A 314 3.91 -7.66 -14.01
N ARG A 315 4.61 -8.80 -13.82
CA ARG A 315 4.81 -9.85 -14.85
C ARG A 315 3.82 -11.02 -14.68
N GLY A 316 2.76 -10.85 -13.90
CA GLY A 316 1.84 -11.91 -13.50
C GLY A 316 2.11 -12.41 -12.07
N GLY A 317 1.09 -13.00 -11.47
CA GLY A 317 1.10 -13.52 -10.10
C GLY A 317 -0.27 -14.03 -9.72
N SER A 318 -0.32 -14.98 -8.78
CA SER A 318 -1.59 -15.57 -8.35
C SER A 318 -2.42 -14.55 -7.58
N GLY A 319 -3.67 -14.32 -7.99
CA GLY A 319 -4.60 -13.48 -7.23
C GLY A 319 -4.91 -13.99 -5.81
N ARG A 320 -4.48 -15.22 -5.48
CA ARG A 320 -4.63 -15.86 -4.17
C ARG A 320 -3.31 -16.51 -3.74
N GLN A 321 -3.01 -16.43 -2.45
CA GLN A 321 -1.90 -17.21 -1.89
C GLN A 321 -2.34 -18.67 -1.80
N ILE A 322 -1.42 -19.58 -2.09
CA ILE A 322 -1.57 -20.98 -1.69
C ILE A 322 -0.92 -21.10 -0.32
N LEU A 323 -1.54 -21.79 0.62
CA LEU A 323 -0.94 -22.11 1.91
C LEU A 323 -0.51 -23.58 1.87
N PHE A 324 0.78 -23.81 2.07
CA PHE A 324 1.33 -25.12 2.37
C PHE A 324 1.39 -25.25 3.89
N ARG A 325 0.89 -26.38 4.41
CA ARG A 325 0.85 -26.76 5.82
C ARG A 325 1.48 -28.15 5.95
#